data_AF-A0A2G2X695-F1
#
_entry.id   AF-A0A2G2X695-F1
#
_cell.length_a   1.000
_cell.length_b   1.000
_cell.length_c   1.000
_cell.angle_alpha   90.00
_cell.angle_beta   90.00
_cell.angle_gamma   90.00
#
_symmetry.space_group_name_H-M   'P 1'
#
loop_
_entity.id
_entity.type
_entity.pdbx_description
1 polymer ?
#
loop_
_entity_poly.entity_id
_entity_poly.type
_entity_poly.pdbx_seq_one_letter_code
_entity_poly.pdbx_strand_id
1 'polypeptide(L)'
;MTKMSLPSEAGMSMGRCLLEPNCLLYNKVLCKDDTETLDLCKNMMKQGEWPSLMIVFYSKEGFTVEADVFIRDWTIITEYVGDADYLNNREASDENSMMSFLNTNDTSKDLVICPDKRSNIARFISSITSI
;
A
#
# COMPACT_ATOMS: atom_id res chain seq x y z
N MET A 1 23.71 -1.82 3.81
CA MET A 1 22.63 -2.79 3.52
C MET A 1 21.62 -2.67 4.66
N THR A 2 20.62 -1.81 4.50
CA THR A 2 19.65 -1.50 5.56
C THR A 2 18.58 -2.59 5.55
N LYS A 3 18.51 -3.40 6.61
CA LYS A 3 17.44 -4.38 6.81
C LYS A 3 16.12 -3.62 7.00
N MET A 4 15.17 -3.84 6.11
CA MET A 4 13.80 -3.34 6.21
C MET A 4 13.05 -4.24 7.19
N SER A 5 12.77 -3.73 8.39
CA SER A 5 12.01 -4.45 9.43
C SER A 5 10.51 -4.42 9.12
N LEU A 6 9.84 -5.56 9.26
CA LEU A 6 8.39 -5.70 9.19
C LEU A 6 7.69 -4.84 10.26
N PRO A 7 6.47 -4.29 10.01
CA PRO A 7 5.76 -3.45 10.97
C PRO A 7 5.30 -4.22 12.22
N SER A 8 5.25 -3.51 13.34
CA SER A 8 4.94 -3.94 14.71
C SER A 8 3.49 -4.40 14.93
N GLU A 9 3.28 -5.16 16.02
CA GLU A 9 2.06 -5.83 16.52
C GLU A 9 0.70 -5.10 16.42
N ALA A 10 0.68 -3.78 16.23
CA ALA A 10 -0.55 -3.01 16.00
C ALA A 10 -1.34 -3.47 14.75
N GLY A 11 -0.65 -4.02 13.73
CA GLY A 11 -1.30 -4.57 12.53
C GLY A 11 -2.18 -5.80 12.80
N MET A 12 -1.89 -6.58 13.84
CA MET A 12 -2.63 -7.82 14.15
C MET A 12 -3.99 -7.58 14.81
N SER A 13 -4.16 -6.48 15.56
CA SER A 13 -5.45 -6.14 16.17
C SER A 13 -6.39 -5.50 15.15
N MET A 14 -5.87 -4.66 14.24
CA MET A 14 -6.65 -3.97 13.22
C MET A 14 -7.14 -4.89 12.10
N GLY A 15 -6.42 -5.99 11.82
CA GLY A 15 -6.90 -7.04 10.93
C GLY A 15 -8.21 -7.72 11.40
N ARG A 16 -8.57 -7.62 12.69
CA ARG A 16 -9.87 -8.10 13.19
C ARG A 16 -11.03 -7.14 12.89
N CYS A 17 -10.77 -5.84 12.74
CA CYS A 17 -11.80 -4.87 12.35
C CYS A 17 -12.32 -5.11 10.92
N LEU A 18 -11.54 -5.77 10.06
CA LEU A 18 -11.94 -6.20 8.72
C LEU A 18 -13.03 -7.28 8.71
N LEU A 19 -13.33 -7.90 9.86
CA LEU A 19 -14.38 -8.92 9.99
C LEU A 19 -15.72 -8.35 10.50
N GLU A 20 -15.81 -7.04 10.73
CA GLU A 20 -17.05 -6.39 11.13
C GLU A 20 -18.03 -6.36 9.94
N PRO A 21 -19.27 -6.85 10.09
CA PRO A 21 -20.25 -6.99 8.99
C PRO A 21 -20.73 -5.67 8.36
N ASN A 22 -20.22 -4.53 8.83
CA ASN A 22 -20.65 -3.17 8.45
C ASN A 22 -19.52 -2.31 7.84
N CYS A 23 -18.36 -2.88 7.49
CA CYS A 23 -17.36 -2.16 6.70
C CYS A 23 -17.87 -1.98 5.26
N LEU A 24 -17.91 -0.73 4.77
CA LEU A 24 -18.53 -0.36 3.49
C LEU A 24 -17.65 -0.62 2.27
N LEU A 25 -16.42 -1.10 2.45
CA LEU A 25 -15.65 -1.63 1.33
C LEU A 25 -16.18 -3.03 0.99
N TYR A 26 -16.90 -3.09 -0.13
CA TYR A 26 -17.18 -4.30 -0.91
C TYR A 26 -16.25 -5.46 -0.53
N ASN A 27 -16.80 -6.45 0.16
CA ASN A 27 -16.17 -7.72 0.52
C ASN A 27 -15.70 -8.47 -0.74
N LYS A 28 -14.63 -8.01 -1.38
CA LYS A 28 -13.85 -8.80 -2.33
C LYS A 28 -12.75 -9.49 -1.55
N VAL A 29 -13.13 -10.63 -0.98
CA VAL A 29 -12.15 -11.59 -0.45
C VAL A 29 -11.30 -12.04 -1.63
N LEU A 30 -9.97 -11.92 -1.52
CA LEU A 30 -9.05 -12.48 -2.51
C LEU A 30 -9.34 -13.97 -2.68
N CYS A 31 -9.43 -14.43 -3.92
CA CYS A 31 -9.62 -15.86 -4.14
C CYS A 31 -8.35 -16.61 -3.73
N LYS A 32 -8.46 -17.94 -3.61
CA LYS A 32 -7.35 -18.79 -3.21
C LYS A 32 -6.16 -18.62 -4.17
N ASP A 33 -6.41 -18.63 -5.47
CA ASP A 33 -5.38 -18.55 -6.50
C ASP A 33 -4.65 -17.19 -6.47
N ASP A 34 -5.39 -16.08 -6.27
CA ASP A 34 -4.80 -14.75 -6.11
C ASP A 34 -3.97 -14.64 -4.82
N THR A 35 -4.43 -15.29 -3.74
CA THR A 35 -3.70 -15.33 -2.45
C THR A 35 -2.39 -16.08 -2.60
N GLU A 36 -2.40 -17.24 -3.25
CA GLU A 36 -1.18 -18.03 -3.53
C GLU A 36 -0.21 -17.25 -4.42
N THR A 37 -0.72 -16.51 -5.41
CA THR A 37 0.09 -15.64 -6.27
C THR A 37 0.73 -14.51 -5.48
N LEU A 38 -0.01 -13.86 -4.57
CA LEU A 38 0.52 -12.82 -3.70
C LEU A 38 1.61 -13.36 -2.76
N ASP A 39 1.41 -14.55 -2.18
CA ASP A 39 2.39 -15.19 -1.31
C ASP A 39 3.67 -15.57 -2.06
N LEU A 40 3.55 -16.01 -3.32
CA LEU A 40 4.68 -16.23 -4.21
C LEU A 40 5.48 -14.94 -4.40
N CYS A 41 4.82 -13.83 -4.76
CA CYS A 41 5.48 -12.52 -4.89
C CYS A 41 6.18 -12.08 -3.60
N LYS A 42 5.57 -12.29 -2.43
CA LYS A 42 6.19 -12.00 -1.13
C LYS A 42 7.45 -12.82 -0.88
N ASN A 43 7.46 -14.08 -1.29
CA ASN A 43 8.63 -14.94 -1.14
C ASN A 43 9.76 -14.56 -2.12
N MET A 44 9.43 -14.20 -3.36
CA MET A 44 10.38 -13.63 -4.32
C MET A 44 11.06 -12.38 -3.75
N MET A 45 10.28 -11.44 -3.21
CA MET A 45 10.81 -10.21 -2.59
C MET A 45 11.75 -10.50 -1.41
N LYS A 46 11.45 -11.50 -0.57
CA LYS A 46 12.34 -11.94 0.53
C LYS A 46 13.67 -12.50 0.02
N GLN A 47 13.70 -13.04 -1.19
CA GLN A 47 14.91 -13.55 -1.86
C GLN A 47 15.66 -12.46 -2.63
N GLY A 48 15.12 -11.23 -2.69
CA GLY A 48 15.72 -10.11 -3.41
C GLY A 48 15.25 -10.00 -4.86
N GLU A 49 14.27 -10.81 -5.28
CA GLU A 49 13.60 -10.67 -6.57
C GLU A 49 12.49 -9.63 -6.44
N TRP A 50 12.74 -8.44 -6.98
CA TRP A 50 11.81 -7.32 -6.97
C TRP A 50 11.22 -7.11 -8.36
N PRO A 51 9.98 -6.60 -8.46
CA PRO A 51 9.44 -6.10 -9.72
C PRO A 51 10.41 -5.10 -10.36
N SER A 52 10.61 -5.20 -11.67
CA SER A 52 11.48 -4.31 -12.45
C SER A 52 10.88 -2.91 -12.59
N LEU A 53 10.97 -2.15 -11.51
CA LEU A 53 10.50 -0.77 -11.36
C LEU A 53 11.68 0.14 -11.04
N MET A 54 11.66 1.35 -11.56
CA MET A 54 12.67 2.37 -11.33
C MET A 54 12.03 3.64 -10.81
N ILE A 55 12.68 4.28 -9.83
CA ILE A 55 12.28 5.61 -9.36
C ILE A 55 12.98 6.64 -10.24
N VAL A 56 12.20 7.51 -10.87
CA VAL A 56 12.68 8.58 -11.76
C VAL A 56 12.27 9.93 -11.17
N PHE A 57 13.12 10.94 -11.30
CA PHE A 57 12.79 12.29 -10.82
C PHE A 57 12.45 13.20 -12.02
N TYR A 58 11.24 13.74 -12.02
CA TYR A 58 10.78 14.77 -12.94
C TYR A 58 10.61 16.09 -12.21
N SER A 59 11.14 17.17 -12.79
CA SER A 59 11.10 18.52 -12.16
C SER A 59 9.69 19.03 -11.83
N LYS A 60 8.65 18.58 -12.54
CA LYS A 60 7.25 18.99 -12.35
C LYS A 60 6.47 18.11 -11.37
N GLU A 61 6.77 16.81 -11.35
CA GLU A 61 5.99 15.78 -10.64
C GLU A 61 6.71 15.26 -9.38
N GLY A 62 8.02 15.51 -9.27
CA GLY A 62 8.87 14.95 -8.24
C GLY A 62 9.32 13.53 -8.58
N PHE A 63 9.35 12.65 -7.58
CA PHE A 63 9.70 11.25 -7.76
C PHE A 63 8.51 10.45 -8.30
N THR A 64 8.70 9.77 -9.42
CA THR A 64 7.72 8.89 -10.06
C THR A 64 8.29 7.47 -10.18
N VAL A 65 7.43 6.51 -10.52
CA VAL A 65 7.81 5.11 -10.75
C VAL A 65 7.54 4.75 -12.19
N GLU A 66 8.57 4.20 -12.85
CA GLU A 66 8.48 3.70 -14.21
C GLU A 66 8.79 2.21 -14.26
N ALA A 67 8.20 1.53 -15.23
CA ALA A 67 8.56 0.15 -15.53
C ALA A 67 9.87 0.13 -16.32
N ASP A 68 10.89 -0.54 -15.80
CA ASP A 68 12.19 -0.68 -16.48
C ASP A 68 12.10 -1.69 -17.64
N VAL A 69 11.11 -2.57 -17.57
CA VAL A 69 10.80 -3.57 -18.60
C VAL A 69 9.28 -3.66 -18.80
N PHE A 70 8.86 -4.28 -19.90
CA PHE A 70 7.45 -4.54 -20.14
C PHE A 70 6.83 -5.38 -19.00
N ILE A 71 5.76 -4.86 -18.40
CA ILE A 71 4.95 -5.56 -17.40
C ILE A 71 3.67 -6.04 -18.07
N ARG A 72 3.38 -7.33 -17.95
CA ARG A 72 2.16 -7.92 -18.51
C ARG A 72 0.93 -7.44 -17.74
N ASP A 73 -0.19 -7.31 -18.45
CA ASP A 73 -1.50 -7.10 -17.83
C ASP A 73 -1.76 -8.10 -16.68
N TRP A 74 -2.50 -7.65 -15.67
CA TRP A 74 -2.85 -8.43 -14.47
C TRP A 74 -1.67 -8.87 -13.59
N THR A 75 -0.49 -8.26 -13.76
CA THR A 75 0.66 -8.50 -12.87
C THR A 75 0.51 -7.72 -11.56
N ILE A 76 0.72 -8.38 -10.43
CA ILE A 76 0.84 -7.73 -9.11
C ILE A 76 2.11 -6.88 -9.09
N ILE A 77 1.96 -5.57 -8.91
CA ILE A 77 3.09 -4.62 -8.86
C ILE A 77 3.69 -4.56 -7.47
N THR A 78 2.94 -4.04 -6.50
CA THR A 78 3.40 -3.91 -5.12
C THR A 78 2.21 -3.64 -4.19
N GLU A 79 2.35 -4.01 -2.93
CA GLU A 79 1.39 -3.66 -1.87
C GLU A 79 1.63 -2.21 -1.43
N TYR A 80 0.58 -1.45 -1.11
CA TYR A 80 0.75 -0.12 -0.53
C TYR A 80 1.04 -0.25 0.97
N VAL A 81 2.28 0.03 1.37
CA VAL A 81 2.72 -0.18 2.76
C VAL A 81 3.03 1.13 3.47
N GLY A 82 2.58 1.21 4.71
CA GLY A 82 2.90 2.28 5.65
C GLY A 82 2.34 1.98 7.05
N ASP A 83 2.49 2.93 7.95
CA ASP A 83 1.90 2.85 9.28
C ASP A 83 0.38 3.08 9.18
N ALA A 84 -0.41 2.18 9.76
CA ALA A 84 -1.86 2.37 9.78
C ALA A 84 -2.28 3.25 10.96
N ASP A 85 -3.15 4.22 10.70
CA ASP A 85 -3.63 5.20 11.68
C ASP A 85 -5.10 5.54 11.42
N TYR A 86 -5.76 6.16 12.40
CA TYR A 86 -7.11 6.69 12.22
C TYR A 86 -7.09 7.96 11.38
N LEU A 87 -8.07 8.11 10.49
CA LEU A 87 -8.19 9.28 9.62
C LEU A 87 -8.25 10.59 10.42
N ASN A 88 -8.99 10.60 11.54
CA ASN A 88 -9.12 11.76 12.42
C ASN A 88 -7.78 12.24 13.00
N ASN A 89 -6.81 11.35 13.19
CA ASN A 89 -5.49 11.73 13.71
C ASN A 89 -4.63 12.45 12.66
N ARG A 90 -5.05 12.41 11.39
CA ARG A 90 -4.27 12.86 10.23
C ARG A 90 -4.89 14.04 9.48
N GLU A 91 -6.02 14.58 9.95
CA GLU A 91 -6.70 15.71 9.30
C GLU A 91 -5.83 16.96 9.14
N ALA A 92 -4.91 17.20 10.07
CA ALA A 92 -4.00 18.34 10.05
C ALA A 92 -2.64 18.04 9.40
N SER A 93 -2.49 16.87 8.76
CA SER A 93 -1.20 16.48 8.16
C SER A 93 -1.07 16.98 6.72
N ASP A 94 0.12 17.48 6.40
CA ASP A 94 0.49 17.93 5.04
C ASP A 94 0.92 16.75 4.12
N GLU A 95 0.76 15.49 4.57
CA GLU A 95 1.18 14.32 3.81
C GLU A 95 0.20 14.02 2.67
N ASN A 96 0.64 14.19 1.42
CA ASN A 96 -0.18 13.95 0.23
C ASN A 96 -0.23 12.49 -0.25
N SER A 97 0.48 11.59 0.44
CA SER A 97 0.63 10.18 0.06
C SER A 97 -0.19 9.25 0.97
N MET A 98 -1.17 9.74 1.71
CA MET A 98 -2.02 8.86 2.50
C MET A 98 -2.98 8.07 1.58
N MET A 99 -3.17 6.79 1.88
CA MET A 99 -4.14 5.94 1.16
C MET A 99 -5.20 5.46 2.14
N SER A 100 -6.47 5.57 1.75
CA SER A 100 -7.58 4.98 2.51
C SER A 100 -7.41 3.47 2.61
N PHE A 101 -7.46 2.93 3.82
CA PHE A 101 -7.32 1.51 4.11
C PHE A 101 -8.65 0.87 4.47
N LEU A 102 -9.41 1.51 5.34
CA LEU A 102 -10.72 1.06 5.79
C LEU A 102 -11.68 2.23 5.90
N ASN A 103 -12.86 2.09 5.30
CA ASN A 103 -13.96 3.03 5.43
C ASN A 103 -15.16 2.31 6.06
N THR A 104 -15.68 2.88 7.14
CA THR A 104 -16.74 2.32 7.96
C THR A 104 -17.92 3.28 8.04
N ASN A 105 -19.06 2.83 8.56
CA ASN A 105 -20.22 3.71 8.80
C ASN A 105 -19.96 4.79 9.86
N ASP A 106 -18.90 4.65 10.66
CA ASP A 106 -18.49 5.58 11.70
C ASP A 106 -17.13 6.15 11.29
N THR A 107 -17.11 7.38 10.76
CA THR A 107 -15.90 8.00 10.21
C THR A 107 -14.77 8.12 11.23
N SER A 108 -15.07 8.07 12.53
CA SER A 108 -14.05 8.04 13.58
C SER A 108 -13.22 6.75 13.62
N LYS A 109 -13.70 5.70 12.95
CA LYS A 109 -13.04 4.40 12.81
C LYS A 109 -12.43 4.19 11.43
N ASP A 110 -12.49 5.20 10.56
CA ASP A 110 -11.84 5.12 9.27
C ASP A 110 -10.32 5.07 9.45
N LEU A 111 -9.67 4.22 8.67
CA LEU A 111 -8.24 3.99 8.74
C LEU A 111 -7.58 4.42 7.44
N VAL A 112 -6.38 4.98 7.60
CA VAL A 112 -5.48 5.37 6.53
C VAL A 112 -4.12 4.72 6.71
N ILE A 113 -3.47 4.40 5.59
CA ILE A 113 -2.06 4.04 5.55
C ILE A 113 -1.25 5.33 5.36
N CYS A 114 -0.31 5.56 6.28
CA CYS A 114 0.58 6.71 6.33
C CYS A 114 2.01 6.26 5.99
N PRO A 115 2.52 6.56 4.79
CA PRO A 115 3.87 6.17 4.38
C PRO A 115 4.97 7.12 4.90
N ASP A 116 4.68 8.11 5.74
CA ASP A 116 5.61 9.15 6.24
C ASP A 116 6.93 8.62 6.79
N LYS A 117 6.88 7.61 7.67
CA LYS A 117 8.04 7.08 8.39
C LYS A 117 8.54 5.75 7.82
N ARG A 118 7.62 4.89 7.40
CA ARG A 118 7.90 3.54 6.87
C ARG A 118 7.07 3.36 5.62
N SER A 119 7.70 3.01 4.50
CA SER A 119 6.99 2.75 3.24
C SER A 119 7.86 1.99 2.25
N ASN A 120 7.29 1.69 1.09
CA ASN A 120 7.94 1.10 -0.07
C ASN A 120 7.76 1.99 -1.32
N ILE A 121 8.09 1.45 -2.50
CA ILE A 121 8.02 2.18 -3.77
C ILE A 121 6.60 2.62 -4.17
N ALA A 122 5.55 2.01 -3.61
CA ALA A 122 4.17 2.27 -3.97
C ALA A 122 3.74 3.73 -3.78
N ARG A 123 4.32 4.44 -2.80
CA ARG A 123 4.03 5.84 -2.51
C ARG A 123 4.40 6.82 -3.62
N PHE A 124 5.26 6.39 -4.55
CA PHE A 124 5.77 7.21 -5.66
C PHE A 124 5.05 6.93 -6.98
N ILE A 125 4.06 6.03 -7.00
CA ILE A 125 3.27 5.76 -8.20
C ILE A 125 2.40 6.98 -8.49
N SER A 126 2.58 7.59 -9.67
CA SER A 126 1.90 8.82 -10.07
C SER A 126 0.41 8.58 -10.35
N SER A 127 -0.41 9.59 -10.06
CA SER A 127 -1.83 9.61 -10.46
C SER A 127 -1.98 10.00 -11.93
N ILE A 128 -3.04 9.51 -12.58
CA ILE A 128 -3.35 9.71 -14.01
C ILE A 128 -3.39 11.19 -14.42
N THR A 129 -3.81 12.08 -13.51
CA THR A 129 -3.88 13.53 -13.76
C THR A 129 -2.53 14.22 -13.84
N SER A 130 -1.43 13.48 -13.66
CA SER A 130 -0.06 14.03 -13.69
C SER A 130 0.61 13.96 -15.07
N ILE A 131 -0.02 13.30 -16.06
CA ILE A 131 0.48 13.13 -17.44
C ILE A 131 -0.07 14.22 -18.37
#